data_AF-A0A6I0DU00-F1
#
_entry.id   AF-A0A6I0DU00-F1
#
_cell.length_a   1.000
_cell.length_b   1.000
_cell.length_c   1.000
_cell.angle_alpha   90.00
_cell.angle_beta   90.00
_cell.angle_gamma   90.00
#
_symmetry.space_group_name_H-M   'P 1'
#
loop_
_entity.id
_entity.type
_entity.pdbx_description
1 polymer ?
#
loop_
_entity_poly.entity_id
_entity_poly.type
_entity_poly.pdbx_seq_one_letter_code
_entity_poly.pdbx_strand_id
1 'polypeptide(L)'
;MTRRNVDIRQTRTRLEVSNGQTILEAALAASISYPHGCRSGRCGSCKSRLIEGEVQLLQHSRFALTEEEKSDGLILACCALPQTDVAVAWLVSDEKAVEAPRRLDAVVIGLYDLTHDIKLIRIAPADGSSLPFTAGQYAQIRFTGTPMRSYSMANRVGEGSLEFHVRRVAGGITSEHIHGALKSGDKVELEFPLGSSYLRQNHSGPMLCIAGGSGLAPIKSIVETALAHGMKQPIHVYFGARSECDLYLVEHFQSLAEQYANLTFVVVLSEAEATQYRCGFVTKAVADDLMDLDGWKAYVAGSPGMVDAAIQLALARGLRVEDMHADVFFTPDDGPNQTPAQ
;
A
#
# COMPACT_ATOMS: atom_id res chain seq x y z
N MET A 1 -29.07 -13.69 -21.24
CA MET A 1 -28.06 -13.00 -20.40
C MET A 1 -27.49 -11.87 -21.23
N THR A 2 -27.71 -10.62 -20.84
CA THR A 2 -27.16 -9.48 -21.58
C THR A 2 -25.64 -9.45 -21.37
N ARG A 3 -24.89 -9.66 -22.45
CA ARG A 3 -23.42 -9.54 -22.46
C ARG A 3 -23.06 -8.19 -23.05
N ARG A 4 -22.00 -7.59 -22.55
CA ARG A 4 -21.50 -6.27 -22.98
C ARG A 4 -20.07 -6.44 -23.46
N ASN A 5 -19.70 -5.74 -24.52
CA ASN A 5 -18.34 -5.77 -25.04
C ASN A 5 -17.49 -4.70 -24.36
N VAL A 6 -16.31 -5.09 -23.89
CA VAL A 6 -15.29 -4.15 -23.39
C VAL A 6 -14.09 -4.18 -24.33
N ASP A 7 -13.78 -3.06 -24.97
CA ASP A 7 -12.55 -2.86 -25.75
C ASP A 7 -11.44 -2.33 -24.85
N ILE A 8 -10.37 -3.10 -24.67
CA ILE A 8 -9.17 -2.69 -23.95
C ILE A 8 -8.15 -2.19 -24.98
N ARG A 9 -7.94 -0.87 -25.02
CA ARG A 9 -7.13 -0.24 -26.07
C ARG A 9 -5.68 -0.72 -26.09
N GLN A 10 -5.07 -0.93 -24.93
CA GLN A 10 -3.67 -1.33 -24.83
C GLN A 10 -3.39 -2.71 -25.41
N THR A 11 -4.30 -3.66 -25.23
CA THR A 11 -4.13 -5.03 -25.75
C THR A 11 -4.86 -5.22 -27.08
N ARG A 12 -5.57 -4.19 -27.55
CA ARG A 12 -6.43 -4.24 -28.75
C ARG A 12 -7.37 -5.45 -28.72
N THR A 13 -7.85 -5.78 -27.52
CA THR A 13 -8.66 -6.98 -27.27
C THR A 13 -10.06 -6.55 -26.89
N ARG A 14 -11.06 -7.21 -27.50
CA ARG A 14 -12.45 -7.13 -27.04
C ARG A 14 -12.78 -8.34 -26.21
N LEU A 15 -13.35 -8.11 -25.04
CA LEU A 15 -13.82 -9.16 -24.14
C LEU A 15 -15.34 -9.01 -23.93
N GLU A 16 -16.02 -10.15 -23.82
CA GLU A 16 -17.42 -10.17 -23.39
C GLU A 16 -17.46 -10.19 -21.86
N VAL A 17 -18.19 -9.25 -21.28
CA VAL A 17 -18.41 -9.13 -19.84
C VAL A 17 -19.84 -9.53 -19.52
N SER A 18 -20.00 -10.46 -18.59
CA SER A 18 -21.32 -10.87 -18.10
C SER A 18 -21.94 -9.79 -17.22
N ASN A 19 -23.27 -9.69 -17.18
CA ASN A 19 -23.94 -8.76 -16.29
C ASN A 19 -23.56 -9.03 -14.82
N GLY A 20 -23.17 -7.99 -14.08
CA GLY A 20 -22.69 -8.08 -12.69
C GLY A 20 -21.22 -8.45 -12.52
N GLN A 21 -20.49 -8.68 -13.61
CA GLN A 21 -19.04 -8.92 -13.60
C GLN A 21 -18.28 -7.60 -13.83
N THR A 22 -17.18 -7.39 -13.11
CA THR A 22 -16.33 -6.21 -13.28
C THR A 22 -15.40 -6.35 -14.49
N ILE A 23 -14.95 -5.21 -15.04
CA ILE A 23 -13.98 -5.19 -16.14
C ILE A 23 -12.72 -5.97 -15.78
N LEU A 24 -12.20 -5.79 -14.56
CA LEU A 24 -11.00 -6.50 -14.10
C LEU A 24 -11.20 -8.01 -14.04
N GLU A 25 -12.31 -8.50 -13.46
CA GLU A 25 -12.58 -9.93 -13.36
C GLU A 25 -12.64 -10.59 -14.73
N ALA A 26 -13.30 -9.95 -15.69
CA ALA A 26 -13.40 -10.47 -17.05
C ALA A 26 -12.06 -10.46 -17.78
N ALA A 27 -11.25 -9.40 -17.60
CA ALA A 27 -9.91 -9.33 -18.16
C ALA A 27 -9.00 -10.45 -17.62
N LEU A 28 -8.98 -10.65 -16.30
CA LEU A 28 -8.17 -11.71 -15.68
C LEU A 28 -8.65 -13.11 -16.07
N ALA A 29 -9.96 -13.34 -16.17
CA ALA A 29 -10.52 -14.61 -16.64
C ALA A 29 -10.12 -14.91 -18.10
N ALA A 30 -9.98 -13.86 -18.93
CA ALA A 30 -9.46 -13.96 -20.30
C ALA A 30 -7.92 -14.00 -20.38
N SER A 31 -7.21 -14.15 -19.25
CA SER A 31 -5.75 -14.13 -19.17
C SER A 31 -5.11 -12.82 -19.69
N ILE A 32 -5.85 -11.71 -19.65
CA ILE A 32 -5.33 -10.38 -19.96
C ILE A 32 -4.66 -9.83 -18.69
N SER A 33 -3.38 -9.49 -18.81
CA SER A 33 -2.63 -8.84 -17.73
C SER A 33 -3.08 -7.38 -17.56
N TYR A 34 -4.17 -7.20 -16.82
CA TYR A 34 -4.72 -5.89 -16.48
C TYR A 34 -4.06 -5.36 -15.19
N PRO A 35 -3.61 -4.10 -15.12
CA PRO A 35 -3.04 -3.53 -13.90
C PRO A 35 -4.01 -3.62 -12.72
N HIS A 36 -3.59 -4.24 -11.61
CA HIS A 36 -4.43 -4.33 -10.40
C HIS A 36 -3.62 -4.62 -9.14
N GLY A 37 -4.27 -4.43 -7.99
CA GLY A 37 -3.72 -4.72 -6.66
C GLY A 37 -4.76 -5.37 -5.75
N CYS A 38 -5.57 -4.54 -5.08
CA CYS A 38 -6.44 -4.97 -3.98
C CYS A 38 -7.75 -5.65 -4.41
N ARG A 39 -8.13 -5.48 -5.69
CA ARG A 39 -9.41 -5.93 -6.28
C ARG A 39 -10.68 -5.52 -5.51
N SER A 40 -10.60 -4.48 -4.69
CA SER A 40 -11.67 -4.06 -3.77
C SER A 40 -11.88 -2.55 -3.77
N GLY A 41 -11.36 -1.84 -4.79
CA GLY A 41 -11.55 -0.39 -4.93
C GLY A 41 -10.74 0.44 -3.93
N ARG A 42 -9.64 -0.11 -3.38
CA ARG A 42 -8.87 0.52 -2.29
C ARG A 42 -7.48 1.04 -2.71
N CYS A 43 -6.82 0.42 -3.70
CA CYS A 43 -5.42 0.71 -4.03
C CYS A 43 -5.21 1.62 -5.25
N GLY A 44 -6.25 1.89 -6.04
CA GLY A 44 -6.12 2.69 -7.28
C GLY A 44 -5.34 2.04 -8.44
N SER A 45 -4.64 0.91 -8.24
CA SER A 45 -3.76 0.32 -9.27
C SER A 45 -4.46 -0.16 -10.55
N CYS A 46 -5.79 -0.22 -10.57
CA CYS A 46 -6.58 -0.56 -11.77
C CYS A 46 -7.26 0.67 -12.41
N LYS A 47 -6.79 1.88 -12.05
CA LYS A 47 -7.34 3.14 -12.55
C LYS A 47 -7.17 3.22 -14.06
N SER A 48 -8.28 3.55 -14.72
CA SER A 48 -8.41 3.53 -16.16
C SER A 48 -9.28 4.67 -16.62
N ARG A 49 -9.01 5.20 -17.80
CA ARG A 49 -9.89 6.14 -18.49
C ARG A 49 -11.00 5.37 -19.18
N LEU A 50 -12.24 5.77 -18.92
CA LEU A 50 -13.40 5.39 -19.70
C LEU A 50 -13.41 6.27 -20.95
N ILE A 51 -13.23 5.65 -22.12
CA ILE A 51 -13.16 6.35 -23.42
C ILE A 51 -14.55 6.43 -24.04
N GLU A 52 -15.29 5.32 -23.99
CA GLU A 52 -16.62 5.20 -24.57
C GLU A 52 -17.54 4.38 -23.66
N GLY A 53 -18.84 4.69 -23.71
CA GLY A 53 -19.90 3.98 -23.01
C GLY A 53 -20.05 4.38 -21.54
N GLU A 54 -20.81 3.58 -20.79
CA GLU A 54 -21.18 3.84 -19.41
C GLU A 54 -20.85 2.66 -18.50
N VAL A 55 -20.37 2.96 -17.29
CA VAL A 55 -20.15 1.97 -16.23
C VAL A 55 -20.86 2.39 -14.95
N GLN A 56 -21.34 1.40 -14.20
CA GLN A 56 -21.73 1.58 -12.81
C GLN A 56 -20.52 1.24 -11.93
N LEU A 57 -20.07 2.20 -11.14
CA LEU A 57 -19.02 1.96 -10.16
C LEU A 57 -19.62 1.38 -8.88
N LEU A 58 -19.15 0.19 -8.50
CA LEU A 58 -19.33 -0.39 -7.17
C LEU A 58 -18.67 0.49 -6.11
N GLN A 59 -18.99 0.20 -4.86
CA GLN A 59 -18.38 0.90 -3.72
C GLN A 59 -16.86 0.80 -3.76
N HIS A 60 -16.21 1.94 -3.62
CA HIS A 60 -14.76 2.09 -3.65
C HIS A 60 -14.34 3.18 -2.68
N SER A 61 -13.05 3.17 -2.37
CA SER A 61 -12.46 4.22 -1.56
C SER A 61 -12.20 5.46 -2.40
N ARG A 62 -12.52 6.64 -1.84
CA ARG A 62 -12.11 7.94 -2.37
C ARG A 62 -10.59 8.10 -2.53
N PHE A 63 -9.80 7.29 -1.83
CA PHE A 63 -8.34 7.22 -2.01
C PHE A 63 -7.93 6.57 -3.33
N ALA A 64 -8.74 5.62 -3.80
CA ALA A 64 -8.45 4.90 -5.02
C ALA A 64 -8.93 5.68 -6.26
N LEU A 65 -10.04 6.42 -6.14
CA LEU A 65 -10.61 7.25 -7.19
C LEU A 65 -11.32 8.45 -6.54
N THR A 66 -10.81 9.65 -6.81
CA THR A 66 -11.42 10.91 -6.31
C THR A 66 -12.66 11.28 -7.12
N GLU A 67 -13.49 12.18 -6.61
CA GLU A 67 -14.67 12.65 -7.37
C GLU A 67 -14.26 13.51 -8.56
N GLU A 68 -13.15 14.26 -8.45
CA GLU A 68 -12.55 15.00 -9.56
C GLU A 68 -12.12 14.04 -10.67
N GLU A 69 -11.33 13.01 -10.34
CA GLU A 69 -10.89 11.99 -11.31
C GLU A 69 -12.05 11.26 -11.97
N LYS A 70 -13.08 10.94 -11.19
CA LYS A 70 -14.31 10.33 -11.69
C LYS A 70 -15.07 11.25 -12.64
N SER A 71 -15.13 12.55 -12.33
CA SER A 71 -15.71 13.55 -13.23
C SER A 71 -14.90 13.73 -14.52
N ASP A 72 -13.58 13.52 -14.46
CA ASP A 72 -12.66 13.50 -15.60
C ASP A 72 -12.69 12.19 -16.41
N GLY A 73 -13.65 11.30 -16.11
CA GLY A 73 -13.89 10.05 -16.83
C GLY A 73 -12.95 8.91 -16.42
N LEU A 74 -12.33 8.98 -15.24
CA LEU A 74 -11.56 7.85 -14.69
C LEU A 74 -12.46 6.89 -13.90
N ILE A 75 -12.10 5.61 -13.96
CA ILE A 75 -12.79 4.49 -13.34
C ILE A 75 -11.79 3.56 -12.68
N LEU A 76 -12.27 2.70 -11.76
CA LEU A 76 -11.50 1.57 -11.24
C LEU A 76 -12.00 0.30 -11.90
N ALA A 77 -11.17 -0.38 -12.71
CA ALA A 77 -11.61 -1.58 -13.42
C ALA A 77 -12.10 -2.70 -12.47
N CYS A 78 -11.61 -2.75 -11.23
CA CYS A 78 -12.08 -3.70 -10.20
C CYS A 78 -13.44 -3.37 -9.59
N CYS A 79 -13.97 -2.17 -9.85
CA CYS A 79 -15.26 -1.72 -9.35
C CYS A 79 -16.21 -1.33 -10.50
N ALA A 80 -15.75 -1.30 -11.74
CA ALA A 80 -16.54 -0.89 -12.89
C ALA A 80 -17.34 -2.05 -13.46
N LEU A 81 -18.67 -1.95 -13.37
CA LEU A 81 -19.63 -2.83 -14.04
C LEU A 81 -20.10 -2.14 -15.33
N PRO A 82 -19.73 -2.62 -16.53
CA PRO A 82 -20.19 -2.04 -17.78
C PRO A 82 -21.72 -2.02 -17.83
N GLN A 83 -22.34 -0.91 -18.24
CA GLN A 83 -23.79 -0.79 -18.47
C GLN A 83 -24.14 -0.86 -19.95
N THR A 84 -23.24 -0.36 -20.79
CA THR A 84 -23.23 -0.48 -22.26
C THR A 84 -21.99 -1.26 -22.72
N ASP A 85 -21.81 -1.38 -24.03
CA ASP A 85 -20.48 -1.64 -24.59
C ASP A 85 -19.57 -0.44 -24.24
N VAL A 86 -18.33 -0.71 -23.85
CA VAL A 86 -17.39 0.31 -23.35
C VAL A 86 -16.01 0.15 -23.96
N ALA A 87 -15.26 1.25 -24.03
CA ALA A 87 -13.84 1.22 -24.34
C ALA A 87 -13.06 1.83 -23.18
N VAL A 88 -11.99 1.17 -22.75
CA VAL A 88 -11.17 1.61 -21.62
C VAL A 88 -9.70 1.60 -21.95
N ALA A 89 -8.97 2.51 -21.31
CA ALA A 89 -7.51 2.50 -21.29
C ALA A 89 -6.99 2.69 -19.87
N TRP A 90 -6.27 1.70 -19.33
CA TRP A 90 -5.58 1.88 -18.05
C TRP A 90 -4.52 2.98 -18.11
N LEU A 91 -4.28 3.66 -16.98
CA LEU A 91 -3.22 4.65 -16.93
C LEU A 91 -1.87 3.94 -16.93
N VAL A 92 -0.96 4.38 -17.81
CA VAL A 92 0.43 3.90 -17.83
C VAL A 92 1.17 4.63 -16.71
N SER A 93 1.76 3.92 -15.76
CA SER A 93 2.76 4.52 -14.88
C SER A 93 4.09 4.55 -15.62
N ASP A 94 4.64 5.74 -15.86
CA ASP A 94 5.86 5.99 -16.66
C ASP A 94 7.17 5.41 -16.08
N GLU A 95 7.11 4.60 -15.03
CA GLU A 95 8.30 3.97 -14.46
C GLU A 95 8.29 2.46 -14.72
N LYS A 96 9.47 1.95 -15.12
CA LYS A 96 9.78 0.57 -15.56
C LYS A 96 8.77 -0.47 -15.07
N ALA A 97 8.29 -1.29 -16.01
CA ALA A 97 7.43 -2.44 -15.82
C ALA A 97 7.53 -3.03 -14.41
N VAL A 98 6.57 -2.68 -13.57
CA VAL A 98 6.38 -3.33 -12.28
C VAL A 98 6.18 -4.82 -12.57
N GLU A 99 6.92 -5.66 -11.87
CA GLU A 99 6.85 -7.11 -12.02
C GLU A 99 5.38 -7.58 -11.97
N ALA A 100 5.01 -8.42 -12.94
CA ALA A 100 3.64 -8.91 -13.02
C ALA A 100 3.34 -9.76 -11.77
N PRO A 101 2.17 -9.57 -11.13
CA PRO A 101 1.79 -10.40 -10.00
C PRO A 101 1.78 -11.88 -10.38
N ARG A 102 2.38 -12.70 -9.53
CA ARG A 102 2.38 -14.15 -9.66
C ARG A 102 2.01 -14.82 -8.35
N ARG A 103 1.54 -16.05 -8.46
CA ARG A 103 1.25 -16.91 -7.32
C ARG A 103 2.40 -17.88 -7.09
N LEU A 104 2.75 -18.10 -5.82
CA LEU A 104 3.66 -19.17 -5.44
C LEU A 104 3.32 -19.73 -4.05
N ASP A 105 3.74 -20.96 -3.84
CA ASP A 105 3.71 -21.62 -2.54
C ASP A 105 4.97 -21.27 -1.75
N ALA A 106 4.77 -20.95 -0.48
CA ALA A 106 5.81 -20.49 0.42
C ALA A 106 5.67 -21.14 1.80
N VAL A 107 6.67 -20.90 2.64
CA VAL A 107 6.73 -21.40 4.01
C VAL A 107 7.12 -20.27 4.97
N VAL A 108 6.48 -20.26 6.15
CA VAL A 108 6.90 -19.39 7.25
C VAL A 108 8.25 -19.87 7.77
N ILE A 109 9.25 -19.01 7.80
CA ILE A 109 10.60 -19.33 8.28
C ILE A 109 10.96 -18.62 9.58
N GLY A 110 10.21 -17.60 9.99
CA GLY A 110 10.47 -16.86 11.22
C GLY A 110 9.27 -16.05 11.70
N LEU A 111 9.15 -15.94 13.03
CA LEU A 111 8.09 -15.23 13.73
C LEU A 111 8.71 -14.53 14.95
N TYR A 112 8.49 -13.22 15.08
CA TYR A 112 9.06 -12.43 16.18
C TYR A 112 8.04 -11.40 16.66
N ASP A 113 7.83 -11.30 17.97
CA ASP A 113 7.02 -10.22 18.54
C ASP A 113 7.83 -8.91 18.52
N LEU A 114 7.27 -7.88 17.89
CA LEU A 114 7.89 -6.56 17.79
C LEU A 114 7.33 -5.60 18.84
N THR A 115 6.04 -5.73 19.14
CA THR A 115 5.34 -5.01 20.20
C THR A 115 4.36 -5.96 20.89
N HIS A 116 3.51 -5.42 21.77
CA HIS A 116 2.41 -6.17 22.36
C HIS A 116 1.35 -6.63 21.34
N ASP A 117 1.24 -5.98 20.17
CA ASP A 117 0.23 -6.28 19.14
C ASP A 117 0.77 -6.33 17.71
N ILE A 118 2.08 -6.16 17.46
CA ILE A 118 2.71 -6.31 16.13
C ILE A 118 3.67 -7.50 16.15
N LYS A 119 3.49 -8.40 15.18
CA LYS A 119 4.37 -9.55 14.96
C LYS A 119 5.05 -9.44 13.59
N LEU A 120 6.37 -9.63 13.56
CA LEU A 120 7.14 -9.83 12.33
C LEU A 120 6.95 -11.27 11.86
N ILE A 121 6.64 -11.45 10.58
CA ILE A 121 6.65 -12.76 9.92
C ILE A 121 7.65 -12.75 8.76
N ARG A 122 8.45 -13.81 8.64
CA ARG A 122 9.33 -14.06 7.49
C ARG A 122 8.81 -15.24 6.69
N ILE A 123 8.70 -15.08 5.38
CA ILE A 123 8.17 -16.09 4.46
C ILE A 123 9.18 -16.30 3.32
N ALA A 124 9.53 -17.54 3.04
CA ALA A 124 10.42 -17.90 1.94
C ALA A 124 9.69 -18.79 0.92
N PRO A 125 9.99 -18.66 -0.39
CA PRO A 125 9.39 -19.50 -1.41
C PRO A 125 9.82 -20.95 -1.23
N ALA A 126 8.87 -21.89 -1.32
CA ALA A 126 9.12 -23.29 -1.02
C ALA A 126 10.08 -23.96 -2.02
N ASP A 127 10.14 -23.43 -3.25
CA ASP A 127 10.97 -23.88 -4.36
C ASP A 127 12.29 -23.10 -4.51
N GLY A 128 12.55 -22.12 -3.62
CA GLY A 128 13.72 -21.24 -3.72
C GLY A 128 13.66 -20.23 -4.87
N SER A 129 12.48 -20.00 -5.47
CA SER A 129 12.29 -18.97 -6.49
C SER A 129 12.78 -17.59 -6.03
N SER A 130 13.23 -16.75 -6.96
CA SER A 130 13.52 -15.34 -6.64
C SER A 130 12.26 -14.62 -6.14
N LEU A 131 12.39 -13.47 -5.49
CA LEU A 131 11.26 -12.67 -5.02
C LEU A 131 11.44 -11.21 -5.49
N PRO A 132 11.25 -10.92 -6.79
CA PRO A 132 11.41 -9.57 -7.28
C PRO A 132 10.19 -8.73 -6.87
N PHE A 133 10.45 -7.57 -6.27
CA PHE A 133 9.45 -6.56 -5.93
C PHE A 133 10.13 -5.19 -5.83
N THR A 134 9.32 -4.13 -5.87
CA THR A 134 9.78 -2.75 -5.63
C THR A 134 9.40 -2.35 -4.21
N ALA A 135 10.33 -1.71 -3.50
CA ALA A 135 10.13 -1.29 -2.11
C ALA A 135 8.86 -0.44 -1.93
N GLY A 136 8.02 -0.82 -0.97
CA GLY A 136 6.68 -0.25 -0.74
C GLY A 136 5.52 -1.12 -1.25
N GLN A 137 5.78 -2.08 -2.14
CA GLN A 137 4.76 -3.03 -2.58
C GLN A 137 4.32 -3.98 -1.45
N TYR A 138 3.21 -4.67 -1.69
CA TYR A 138 2.63 -5.64 -0.77
C TYR A 138 2.39 -7.00 -1.43
N ALA A 139 2.11 -8.00 -0.61
CA ALA A 139 1.70 -9.34 -1.02
C ALA A 139 0.32 -9.65 -0.45
N GLN A 140 -0.45 -10.45 -1.18
CA GLN A 140 -1.62 -11.13 -0.63
C GLN A 140 -1.19 -12.49 -0.08
N ILE A 141 -1.54 -12.74 1.17
CA ILE A 141 -1.10 -13.90 1.94
C ILE A 141 -2.32 -14.69 2.39
N ARG A 142 -2.34 -15.99 2.11
CA ARG A 142 -3.34 -16.93 2.61
C ARG A 142 -2.67 -18.04 3.41
N PHE A 143 -3.05 -18.15 4.67
CA PHE A 143 -2.72 -19.29 5.54
C PHE A 143 -3.86 -20.30 5.52
N THR A 144 -3.55 -21.57 5.79
CA THR A 144 -4.54 -22.65 5.86
C THR A 144 -5.70 -22.28 6.79
N GLY A 145 -6.94 -22.32 6.27
CA GLY A 145 -8.15 -22.02 7.05
C GLY A 145 -8.40 -20.53 7.31
N THR A 146 -7.60 -19.62 6.73
CA THR A 146 -7.79 -18.16 6.87
C THR A 146 -8.12 -17.51 5.53
N PRO A 147 -8.86 -16.40 5.51
CA PRO A 147 -9.06 -15.65 4.29
C PRO A 147 -7.77 -14.92 3.89
N MET A 148 -7.63 -14.69 2.58
CA MET A 148 -6.48 -13.98 2.03
C MET A 148 -6.48 -12.50 2.47
N ARG A 149 -5.33 -11.97 2.87
CA ARG A 149 -5.16 -10.58 3.32
C ARG A 149 -3.90 -9.96 2.73
N SER A 150 -3.91 -8.65 2.59
CA SER A 150 -2.79 -7.89 2.04
C SER A 150 -1.87 -7.43 3.17
N TYR A 151 -0.58 -7.66 3.02
CA TYR A 151 0.46 -7.20 3.95
C TYR A 151 1.64 -6.66 3.17
N SER A 152 2.10 -5.46 3.55
CA SER A 152 3.19 -4.77 2.85
C SER A 152 4.56 -5.35 3.22
N MET A 153 5.42 -5.50 2.21
CA MET A 153 6.78 -6.01 2.44
C MET A 153 7.60 -4.98 3.21
N ALA A 154 8.31 -5.43 4.25
CA ALA A 154 9.10 -4.60 5.14
C ALA A 154 10.61 -4.62 4.85
N ASN A 155 11.08 -5.65 4.15
CA ASN A 155 12.49 -5.82 3.82
C ASN A 155 12.87 -5.21 2.47
N ARG A 156 14.18 -5.17 2.20
CA ARG A 156 14.71 -4.83 0.87
C ARG A 156 14.57 -6.01 -0.08
N VAL A 157 14.55 -5.70 -1.38
CA VAL A 157 14.58 -6.72 -2.43
C VAL A 157 15.87 -7.52 -2.37
N GLY A 158 15.80 -8.83 -2.66
CA GLY A 158 16.97 -9.70 -2.78
C GLY A 158 17.37 -10.47 -1.51
N GLU A 159 16.65 -10.34 -0.40
CA GLU A 159 16.96 -11.02 0.88
C GLU A 159 16.47 -12.49 0.96
N GLY A 160 16.11 -13.12 -0.17
CA GLY A 160 15.69 -14.53 -0.27
C GLY A 160 14.39 -14.89 0.48
N SER A 161 13.78 -13.92 1.16
CA SER A 161 12.52 -14.03 1.89
C SER A 161 11.77 -12.69 1.85
N LEU A 162 10.49 -12.72 2.20
CA LEU A 162 9.66 -11.55 2.43
C LEU A 162 9.42 -11.38 3.93
N GLU A 163 9.55 -10.15 4.41
CA GLU A 163 9.29 -9.73 5.79
C GLU A 163 7.99 -8.92 5.83
N PHE A 164 7.14 -9.14 6.84
CA PHE A 164 5.92 -8.37 7.04
C PHE A 164 5.74 -8.04 8.51
N HIS A 165 5.19 -6.86 8.82
CA HIS A 165 4.80 -6.48 10.18
C HIS A 165 3.28 -6.49 10.31
N VAL A 166 2.76 -7.42 11.09
CA VAL A 166 1.32 -7.68 11.17
C VAL A 166 0.81 -7.27 12.53
N ARG A 167 -0.03 -6.23 12.55
CA ARG A 167 -0.79 -5.84 13.74
C ARG A 167 -1.93 -6.83 14.00
N ARG A 168 -2.17 -7.14 15.28
CA ARG A 168 -3.33 -7.91 15.73
C ARG A 168 -4.57 -7.04 15.67
N VAL A 169 -5.55 -7.45 14.88
CA VAL A 169 -6.88 -6.82 14.82
C VAL A 169 -7.86 -7.69 15.59
N ALA A 170 -8.58 -7.10 16.54
CA ALA A 170 -9.60 -7.79 17.32
C ALA A 170 -10.71 -8.32 16.40
N GLY A 171 -11.08 -9.60 16.53
CA GLY A 171 -12.05 -10.25 15.64
C GLY A 171 -11.51 -10.55 14.23
N GLY A 172 -10.25 -10.20 13.95
CA GLY A 172 -9.62 -10.44 12.66
C GLY A 172 -9.12 -11.88 12.52
N ILE A 173 -9.82 -12.69 11.73
CA ILE A 173 -9.50 -14.13 11.52
C ILE A 173 -8.02 -14.37 11.20
N THR A 174 -7.48 -13.68 10.19
CA THR A 174 -6.10 -13.89 9.73
C THR A 174 -5.07 -13.33 10.72
N SER A 175 -5.29 -12.12 11.27
CA SER A 175 -4.35 -11.52 12.22
C SER A 175 -4.30 -12.29 13.54
N GLU A 176 -5.44 -12.78 14.04
CA GLU A 176 -5.47 -13.61 15.24
C GLU A 176 -4.80 -14.97 15.02
N HIS A 177 -4.96 -15.57 13.84
CA HIS A 177 -4.22 -16.78 13.48
C HIS A 177 -2.70 -16.55 13.49
N ILE A 178 -2.23 -15.46 12.85
CA ILE A 178 -0.80 -15.08 12.84
C ILE A 178 -0.26 -14.90 14.26
N HIS A 179 -1.06 -14.31 15.15
CA HIS A 179 -0.64 -14.00 16.51
C HIS A 179 -0.72 -15.18 17.48
N GLY A 180 -1.67 -16.10 17.29
CA GLY A 180 -1.96 -17.16 18.26
C GLY A 180 -1.61 -18.59 17.83
N ALA A 181 -1.61 -18.89 16.53
CA ALA A 181 -1.56 -20.27 16.04
C ALA A 181 -0.47 -20.55 14.99
N LEU A 182 -0.04 -19.52 14.25
CA LEU A 182 0.97 -19.65 13.20
C LEU A 182 2.33 -20.08 13.75
N LYS A 183 3.02 -20.97 13.03
CA LYS A 183 4.35 -21.50 13.39
C LYS A 183 5.29 -21.51 12.19
N SER A 184 6.59 -21.49 12.46
CA SER A 184 7.60 -21.78 11.42
C SER A 184 7.37 -23.17 10.84
N GLY A 185 7.47 -23.29 9.52
CA GLY A 185 7.14 -24.48 8.75
C GLY A 185 5.73 -24.50 8.18
N ASP A 186 4.83 -23.61 8.64
CA ASP A 186 3.48 -23.53 8.08
C ASP A 186 3.51 -23.08 6.61
N LYS A 187 2.67 -23.73 5.81
CA LYS A 187 2.53 -23.45 4.38
C LYS A 187 1.67 -22.20 4.15
N VAL A 188 2.04 -21.45 3.13
CA VAL A 188 1.42 -20.17 2.78
C VAL A 188 1.29 -20.07 1.27
N GLU A 189 0.14 -19.59 0.80
CA GLU A 189 -0.02 -19.16 -0.58
C GLU A 189 0.21 -17.65 -0.67
N LEU A 190 1.07 -17.23 -1.60
CA LEU A 190 1.39 -15.83 -1.86
C LEU A 190 0.93 -15.40 -3.26
N GLU A 191 0.39 -14.18 -3.38
CA GLU A 191 0.24 -13.46 -4.65
C GLU A 191 0.95 -12.10 -4.55
N PHE A 192 1.99 -11.89 -5.36
CA PHE A 192 2.90 -10.74 -5.26
C PHE A 192 3.68 -10.54 -6.58
N PRO A 193 4.33 -9.39 -6.79
CA PRO A 193 4.15 -8.16 -6.00
C PRO A 193 2.89 -7.42 -6.43
N LEU A 194 2.25 -6.71 -5.50
CA LEU A 194 1.05 -5.92 -5.72
C LEU A 194 1.25 -4.50 -5.18
N GLY A 195 0.44 -3.56 -5.67
CA GLY A 195 0.41 -2.19 -5.18
C GLY A 195 1.23 -1.22 -6.02
N SER A 196 0.83 0.05 -5.93
CA SER A 196 1.35 1.18 -6.71
C SER A 196 2.08 2.24 -5.88
N SER A 197 2.03 2.12 -4.55
CA SER A 197 2.80 2.94 -3.61
C SER A 197 4.18 2.32 -3.43
N TYR A 198 5.13 2.70 -4.27
CA TYR A 198 6.48 2.14 -4.26
C TYR A 198 7.53 3.22 -4.54
N LEU A 199 8.77 2.99 -4.09
CA LEU A 199 9.86 3.95 -4.24
C LEU A 199 10.09 4.33 -5.72
N ARG A 200 9.98 5.63 -6.01
CA ARG A 200 10.35 6.25 -7.30
C ARG A 200 11.86 6.52 -7.31
N GLN A 201 12.64 5.52 -7.73
CA GLN A 201 14.12 5.53 -7.55
C GLN A 201 14.85 6.62 -8.34
N ASN A 202 14.24 7.18 -9.39
CA ASN A 202 14.84 8.26 -10.18
C ASN A 202 14.52 9.66 -9.63
N HIS A 203 13.72 9.76 -8.57
CA HIS A 203 13.41 11.03 -7.94
C HIS A 203 14.63 11.62 -7.25
N SER A 204 14.89 12.90 -7.49
CA SER A 204 16.01 13.64 -6.90
C SER A 204 15.58 14.74 -5.93
N GLY A 205 14.28 15.00 -5.79
CA GLY A 205 13.73 15.92 -4.79
C GLY A 205 13.57 15.25 -3.42
N PRO A 206 13.23 15.99 -2.36
CA PRO A 206 13.11 15.42 -1.02
C PRO A 206 11.96 14.40 -0.89
N MET A 207 12.05 13.54 0.13
CA MET A 207 11.07 12.50 0.43
C MET A 207 10.44 12.73 1.81
N LEU A 208 9.11 12.70 1.87
CA LEU A 208 8.33 12.69 3.10
C LEU A 208 7.74 11.30 3.31
N CYS A 209 8.16 10.61 4.37
CA CYS A 209 7.68 9.29 4.74
C CYS A 209 6.87 9.38 6.04
N ILE A 210 5.59 9.02 6.03
CA ILE A 210 4.73 9.04 7.22
C ILE A 210 4.21 7.62 7.48
N ALA A 211 4.47 7.10 8.66
CA ALA A 211 4.02 5.78 9.10
C ALA A 211 3.12 5.89 10.33
N GLY A 212 2.05 5.08 10.37
CA GLY A 212 1.24 4.86 11.57
C GLY A 212 1.16 3.38 11.93
N GLY A 213 1.57 3.01 13.15
CA GLY A 213 1.57 1.62 13.62
C GLY A 213 2.33 0.69 12.66
N SER A 214 1.69 -0.42 12.22
CA SER A 214 2.30 -1.36 11.27
C SER A 214 2.62 -0.77 9.89
N GLY A 215 2.15 0.45 9.58
CA GLY A 215 2.52 1.21 8.39
C GLY A 215 4.02 1.53 8.30
N LEU A 216 4.79 1.32 9.38
CA LEU A 216 6.25 1.41 9.33
C LEU A 216 6.88 0.29 8.47
N ALA A 217 6.18 -0.82 8.20
CA ALA A 217 6.66 -1.88 7.30
C ALA A 217 7.04 -1.37 5.89
N PRO A 218 6.11 -0.87 5.06
CA PRO A 218 6.46 -0.40 3.72
C PRO A 218 7.43 0.79 3.75
N ILE A 219 7.35 1.64 4.79
CA ILE A 219 8.28 2.77 4.97
C ILE A 219 9.71 2.28 5.23
N LYS A 220 9.91 1.24 6.05
CA LYS A 220 11.21 0.60 6.24
C LYS A 220 11.76 0.10 4.90
N SER A 221 10.97 -0.64 4.14
CA SER A 221 11.38 -1.14 2.82
C SER A 221 11.83 0.02 1.91
N ILE A 222 11.03 1.08 1.81
CA ILE A 222 11.31 2.27 0.98
C ILE A 222 12.60 2.96 1.42
N VAL A 223 12.74 3.27 2.71
CA VAL A 223 13.86 4.06 3.25
C VAL A 223 15.16 3.27 3.16
N GLU A 224 15.19 2.00 3.62
CA GLU A 224 16.39 1.17 3.54
C GLU A 224 16.82 0.95 2.08
N THR A 225 15.86 0.80 1.17
CA THR A 225 16.13 0.67 -0.27
C THR A 225 16.71 1.97 -0.82
N ALA A 226 16.12 3.13 -0.52
CA ALA A 226 16.61 4.43 -0.97
C ALA A 226 18.07 4.69 -0.53
N LEU A 227 18.36 4.43 0.75
CA LEU A 227 19.69 4.59 1.33
C LEU A 227 20.70 3.61 0.69
N ALA A 228 20.32 2.34 0.51
CA ALA A 228 21.16 1.34 -0.14
C ALA A 228 21.44 1.65 -1.62
N HIS A 229 20.50 2.29 -2.32
CA HIS A 229 20.70 2.81 -3.69
C HIS A 229 21.57 4.08 -3.72
N GLY A 230 21.97 4.61 -2.57
CA GLY A 230 22.84 5.79 -2.48
C GLY A 230 22.13 7.10 -2.78
N MET A 231 20.79 7.14 -2.69
CA MET A 231 20.00 8.35 -2.85
C MET A 231 20.47 9.45 -1.89
N LYS A 232 20.61 10.69 -2.40
CA LYS A 232 21.28 11.81 -1.70
C LYS A 232 20.34 12.91 -1.25
N GLN A 233 19.12 12.95 -1.78
CA GLN A 233 18.10 13.90 -1.34
C GLN A 233 17.77 13.72 0.15
N PRO A 234 17.19 14.73 0.81
CA PRO A 234 16.66 14.58 2.16
C PRO A 234 15.53 13.56 2.21
N ILE A 235 15.53 12.72 3.25
CA ILE A 235 14.49 11.74 3.56
C ILE A 235 14.00 12.04 4.98
N HIS A 236 12.74 12.41 5.12
CA HIS A 236 12.12 12.72 6.40
C HIS A 236 11.12 11.64 6.77
N VAL A 237 11.39 10.90 7.84
CA VAL A 237 10.52 9.83 8.33
C VAL A 237 9.85 10.27 9.62
N TYR A 238 8.52 10.29 9.61
CA TYR A 238 7.68 10.55 10.77
C TYR A 238 6.91 9.28 11.13
N PHE A 239 7.13 8.77 12.34
CA PHE A 239 6.45 7.59 12.86
C PHE A 239 5.48 7.97 13.97
N GLY A 240 4.19 7.82 13.69
CA GLY A 240 3.09 8.02 14.62
C GLY A 240 2.70 6.71 15.32
N ALA A 241 2.62 6.76 16.64
CA ALA A 241 2.07 5.69 17.46
C ALA A 241 1.20 6.27 18.59
N ARG A 242 0.46 5.43 19.33
CA ARG A 242 -0.40 5.92 20.42
C ARG A 242 0.45 6.21 21.65
N SER A 243 1.24 5.23 22.07
CA SER A 243 2.05 5.25 23.28
C SER A 243 3.39 4.54 23.07
N GLU A 244 4.26 4.53 24.09
CA GLU A 244 5.58 3.91 23.98
C GLU A 244 5.54 2.39 23.76
N CYS A 245 4.50 1.68 24.23
CA CYS A 245 4.39 0.23 24.02
C CYS A 245 4.00 -0.18 22.59
N ASP A 246 3.65 0.81 21.76
CA ASP A 246 3.36 0.67 20.33
C ASP A 246 4.62 0.91 19.46
N LEU A 247 5.71 1.39 20.06
CA LEU A 247 6.93 1.73 19.35
C LEU A 247 7.75 0.47 19.04
N TYR A 248 8.25 0.41 17.81
CA TYR A 248 9.20 -0.60 17.36
C TYR A 248 10.12 -0.02 16.29
N LEU A 249 11.30 -0.62 16.10
CA LEU A 249 12.35 -0.16 15.17
C LEU A 249 12.86 1.28 15.41
N VAL A 250 12.55 1.89 16.55
CA VAL A 250 13.02 3.25 16.87
C VAL A 250 14.55 3.32 16.86
N GLU A 251 15.21 2.40 17.57
CA GLU A 251 16.68 2.29 17.62
C GLU A 251 17.29 2.03 16.25
N HIS A 252 16.60 1.24 15.41
CA HIS A 252 17.03 0.93 14.05
C HIS A 252 17.03 2.20 13.18
N PHE A 253 15.94 2.97 13.17
CA PHE A 253 15.87 4.21 12.39
C PHE A 253 16.76 5.33 12.96
N GLN A 254 16.93 5.40 14.28
CA GLN A 254 17.90 6.30 14.91
C GLN A 254 19.33 5.98 14.46
N SER A 255 19.71 4.70 14.47
CA SER A 255 21.03 4.25 13.97
C SER A 255 21.23 4.59 12.49
N LEU A 256 20.19 4.44 11.67
CA LEU A 256 20.24 4.87 10.27
C LEU A 256 20.41 6.39 10.15
N ALA A 257 19.73 7.19 10.98
CA ALA A 257 19.85 8.65 10.94
C ALA A 257 21.23 9.14 11.40
N GLU A 258 21.89 8.42 12.31
CA GLU A 258 23.29 8.66 12.68
C GLU A 258 24.26 8.30 11.54
N GLN A 259 23.97 7.24 10.78
CA GLN A 259 24.80 6.79 9.68
C GLN A 259 24.63 7.65 8.40
N TYR A 260 23.42 8.13 8.14
CA TYR A 260 23.08 8.84 6.91
C TYR A 260 22.60 10.25 7.21
N ALA A 261 23.48 11.24 6.95
CA ALA A 261 23.21 12.66 7.22
C ALA A 261 21.99 13.24 6.46
N ASN A 262 21.52 12.56 5.41
CA ASN A 262 20.32 12.94 4.67
C ASN A 262 19.03 12.28 5.19
N LEU A 263 19.07 11.49 6.26
CA LEU A 263 17.89 10.89 6.91
C LEU A 263 17.56 11.62 8.21
N THR A 264 16.30 12.05 8.34
CA THR A 264 15.72 12.53 9.60
C THR A 264 14.64 11.55 10.05
N PHE A 265 14.65 11.16 11.33
CA PHE A 265 13.62 10.30 11.92
C PHE A 265 12.99 10.97 13.14
N VAL A 266 11.66 11.08 13.13
CA VAL A 266 10.87 11.73 14.18
C VAL A 266 9.77 10.79 14.67
N VAL A 267 9.75 10.53 15.96
CA VAL A 267 8.69 9.75 16.63
C VAL A 267 7.66 10.69 17.25
N VAL A 268 6.39 10.37 17.07
CA VAL A 268 5.25 11.16 17.57
C VAL A 268 4.24 10.25 18.26
N LEU A 269 3.89 10.57 19.51
CA LEU A 269 2.94 9.83 20.33
C LEU A 269 1.65 10.62 20.56
N SER A 270 0.51 10.07 20.14
CA SER A 270 -0.77 10.78 20.22
C SER A 270 -1.44 10.74 21.60
N GLU A 271 -1.09 9.77 22.45
CA GLU A 271 -1.70 9.52 23.77
C GLU A 271 -0.68 9.56 24.92
N ALA A 272 0.52 10.12 24.68
CA ALA A 272 1.54 10.29 25.72
C ALA A 272 1.55 11.72 26.27
N GLU A 273 1.58 11.86 27.60
CA GLU A 273 1.66 13.16 28.29
C GLU A 273 3.10 13.55 28.67
N ALA A 274 3.94 12.58 29.02
CA ALA A 274 5.34 12.78 29.37
C ALA A 274 6.20 11.72 28.69
N THR A 275 7.01 12.15 27.72
CA THR A 275 7.90 11.28 26.94
C THR A 275 9.06 12.10 26.39
N GLN A 276 10.13 11.43 25.97
CA GLN A 276 11.22 12.05 25.21
C GLN A 276 10.84 12.34 23.76
N TYR A 277 9.76 11.73 23.26
CA TYR A 277 9.28 11.88 21.90
C TYR A 277 8.35 13.09 21.74
N ARG A 278 8.00 13.43 20.50
CA ARG A 278 6.98 14.48 20.27
C ARG A 278 5.60 13.97 20.65
N CYS A 279 4.75 14.87 21.15
CA CYS A 279 3.36 14.56 21.48
C CYS A 279 2.37 15.11 20.44
N GLY A 280 1.24 14.44 20.28
CA GLY A 280 0.14 14.83 19.39
C GLY A 280 0.05 13.98 18.12
N PHE A 281 -0.61 14.49 17.09
CA PHE A 281 -0.75 13.76 15.82
C PHE A 281 0.50 13.91 14.94
N VAL A 282 0.89 12.82 14.28
CA VAL A 282 2.06 12.80 13.38
C VAL A 282 1.99 13.87 12.29
N THR A 283 0.79 14.13 11.76
CA THR A 283 0.55 15.17 10.75
C THR A 283 0.77 16.58 11.31
N LYS A 284 0.48 16.81 12.59
CA LYS A 284 0.80 18.09 13.23
C LYS A 284 2.31 18.30 13.32
N ALA A 285 3.07 17.28 13.70
CA ALA A 285 4.53 17.37 13.74
C ALA A 285 5.11 17.68 12.35
N VAL A 286 4.60 17.03 11.29
CA VAL A 286 4.97 17.34 9.90
C VAL A 286 4.63 18.79 9.56
N ALA A 287 3.43 19.26 9.91
CA ALA A 287 2.96 20.61 9.60
C ALA A 287 3.78 21.70 10.30
N ASP A 288 4.26 21.41 11.52
CA ASP A 288 5.09 22.31 12.32
C ASP A 288 6.54 22.38 11.76
N ASP A 289 7.03 21.30 11.12
CA ASP A 289 8.41 21.21 10.64
C ASP A 289 8.57 21.57 9.14
N LEU A 290 7.59 21.23 8.29
CA LEU A 290 7.70 21.30 6.82
C LEU A 290 6.62 22.21 6.21
N MET A 291 7.03 23.34 5.63
CA MET A 291 6.12 24.39 5.15
C MET A 291 5.79 24.32 3.65
N ASP A 292 6.67 23.73 2.83
CA ASP A 292 6.53 23.63 1.39
C ASP A 292 6.98 22.24 0.92
N LEU A 293 6.12 21.60 0.12
CA LEU A 293 6.29 20.26 -0.42
C LEU A 293 6.29 20.23 -1.96
N ASP A 294 6.43 21.38 -2.65
CA ASP A 294 6.61 21.36 -4.11
C ASP A 294 7.91 20.64 -4.50
N GLY A 295 7.81 19.72 -5.46
CA GLY A 295 8.92 18.86 -5.90
C GLY A 295 9.30 17.74 -4.90
N TRP A 296 8.51 17.52 -3.85
CA TRP A 296 8.67 16.38 -2.94
C TRP A 296 7.95 15.15 -3.49
N LYS A 297 8.31 13.97 -2.97
CA LYS A 297 7.46 12.78 -3.03
C LYS A 297 7.07 12.34 -1.63
N ALA A 298 5.79 12.06 -1.42
CA ALA A 298 5.28 11.58 -0.15
C ALA A 298 4.96 10.09 -0.21
N TYR A 299 5.39 9.34 0.79
CA TYR A 299 5.07 7.94 1.02
C TYR A 299 4.37 7.82 2.37
N VAL A 300 3.09 7.46 2.37
CA VAL A 300 2.25 7.46 3.57
C VAL A 300 1.64 6.08 3.76
N ALA A 301 1.78 5.49 4.95
CA ALA A 301 1.24 4.16 5.23
C ALA A 301 0.66 4.04 6.65
N GLY A 302 -0.55 3.50 6.77
CA GLY A 302 -1.20 3.29 8.05
C GLY A 302 -2.72 3.29 7.97
N SER A 303 -3.38 3.67 9.08
CA SER A 303 -4.85 3.67 9.17
C SER A 303 -5.49 4.71 8.25
N PRO A 304 -6.74 4.49 7.77
CA PRO A 304 -7.42 5.40 6.85
C PRO A 304 -7.43 6.86 7.32
N GLY A 305 -7.80 7.11 8.59
CA GLY A 305 -7.86 8.46 9.13
C GLY A 305 -6.50 9.18 9.18
N MET A 306 -5.42 8.45 9.48
CA MET A 306 -4.07 9.03 9.47
C MET A 306 -3.64 9.36 8.04
N VAL A 307 -3.88 8.45 7.10
CA VAL A 307 -3.53 8.65 5.69
C VAL A 307 -4.34 9.80 5.07
N ASP A 308 -5.65 9.87 5.33
CA ASP A 308 -6.51 11.01 4.93
C ASP A 308 -5.90 12.34 5.41
N ALA A 309 -5.60 12.45 6.71
CA ALA A 309 -5.04 13.67 7.28
C ALA A 309 -3.67 14.04 6.68
N ALA A 310 -2.81 13.05 6.42
CA ALA A 310 -1.50 13.26 5.80
C ALA A 310 -1.61 13.72 4.34
N ILE A 311 -2.55 13.16 3.58
CA ILE A 311 -2.82 13.58 2.20
C ILE A 311 -3.28 15.04 2.17
N GLN A 312 -4.30 15.38 2.96
CA GLN A 312 -4.84 16.74 3.01
C GLN A 312 -3.77 17.75 3.41
N LEU A 313 -2.97 17.43 4.43
CA LEU A 313 -1.84 18.26 4.83
C LEU A 313 -0.85 18.45 3.68
N ALA A 314 -0.42 17.37 3.03
CA ALA A 314 0.64 17.45 2.04
C ALA A 314 0.22 18.23 0.79
N LEU A 315 -1.01 18.01 0.30
CA LEU A 315 -1.57 18.76 -0.82
C LEU A 315 -1.73 20.24 -0.48
N ALA A 316 -2.19 20.56 0.73
CA ALA A 316 -2.29 21.95 1.20
C ALA A 316 -0.91 22.65 1.32
N ARG A 317 0.18 21.89 1.33
CA ARG A 317 1.56 22.39 1.36
C ARG A 317 2.25 22.33 -0.02
N GLY A 318 1.50 22.11 -1.09
CA GLY A 318 2.03 22.19 -2.46
C GLY A 318 2.52 20.86 -3.05
N LEU A 319 2.37 19.74 -2.35
CA LEU A 319 2.63 18.44 -2.95
C LEU A 319 1.66 18.21 -4.11
N ARG A 320 2.17 17.73 -5.25
CA ARG A 320 1.34 17.37 -6.40
C ARG A 320 0.65 16.04 -6.16
N VAL A 321 -0.53 15.86 -6.75
CA VAL A 321 -1.34 14.65 -6.55
C VAL A 321 -0.60 13.40 -7.04
N GLU A 322 0.12 13.50 -8.16
CA GLU A 322 0.92 12.42 -8.73
C GLU A 322 2.14 12.01 -7.86
N ASP A 323 2.56 12.89 -6.95
CA ASP A 323 3.69 12.69 -6.05
C ASP A 323 3.27 12.16 -4.66
N MET A 324 1.97 11.92 -4.46
CA MET A 324 1.42 11.27 -3.28
C MET A 324 1.31 9.75 -3.48
N HIS A 325 2.05 8.99 -2.67
CA HIS A 325 2.06 7.53 -2.69
C HIS A 325 1.54 6.99 -1.35
N ALA A 326 0.28 6.56 -1.33
CA ALA A 326 -0.40 6.12 -0.12
C ALA A 326 -0.67 4.60 -0.11
N ASP A 327 -0.40 3.97 1.04
CA ASP A 327 -0.74 2.57 1.34
C ASP A 327 -1.67 2.49 2.55
N VAL A 328 -2.98 2.36 2.28
CA VAL A 328 -4.04 2.47 3.29
C VAL A 328 -4.42 1.10 3.85
N PHE A 329 -4.30 0.93 5.17
CA PHE A 329 -4.54 -0.33 5.86
C PHE A 329 -5.96 -0.38 6.41
N PHE A 330 -6.84 -1.08 5.69
CA PHE A 330 -8.22 -1.26 6.11
C PHE A 330 -8.39 -2.48 7.00
N THR A 331 -9.07 -2.29 8.11
CA THR A 331 -9.53 -3.33 9.03
C THR A 331 -11.02 -3.64 8.78
N PRO A 332 -11.54 -4.77 9.28
CA PRO A 332 -12.97 -5.09 9.18
C PRO A 332 -13.89 -4.02 9.76
N ASP A 333 -13.43 -3.31 10.81
CA ASP A 333 -14.19 -2.27 11.50
C ASP A 333 -14.24 -0.93 10.75
N ASP A 334 -13.31 -0.71 9.80
CA ASP A 334 -13.27 0.54 9.04
C ASP A 334 -14.47 0.70 8.09
N GLY A 335 -15.26 -0.36 7.90
CA GLY A 335 -16.31 -0.39 6.89
C GLY A 335 -15.79 0.10 5.53
N PRO A 336 -16.69 0.44 4.62
CA PRO A 336 -16.33 1.16 3.41
C PRO A 336 -16.47 2.69 3.54
N ASN A 337 -16.90 3.20 4.70
CA ASN A 337 -17.20 4.62 4.95
C ASN A 337 -16.65 5.04 6.32
N GLN A 338 -15.45 5.62 6.35
CA GLN A 338 -15.14 6.63 7.37
C GLN A 338 -14.88 7.94 6.65
N THR A 339 -15.96 8.69 6.42
CA THR A 339 -15.89 10.14 6.21
C THR A 339 -15.32 10.75 7.49
N PRO A 340 -14.41 11.74 7.45
CA PRO A 340 -14.03 12.43 8.67
C PRO A 340 -15.30 13.02 9.25
N ALA A 341 -15.49 12.85 10.56
CA ALA A 341 -16.37 13.76 11.28
C ALA A 341 -15.88 15.17 10.97
N GLN A 342 -16.80 16.02 10.52
CA GLN A 342 -16.57 17.45 10.31
C GLN A 342 -15.99 18.10 11.57
#